data_AF-A0A5J4PCD9-F1
#
_entry.id   AF-A0A5J4PCD9-F1
#
_cell.length_a   1.000
_cell.length_b   1.000
_cell.length_c   1.000
_cell.angle_alpha   90.00
_cell.angle_beta   90.00
_cell.angle_gamma   90.00
#
_symmetry.space_group_name_H-M   'P 1'
#
loop_
_entity.id
_entity.type
_entity.pdbx_description
1 polymer ?
#
loop_
_entity_poly.entity_id
_entity_poly.type
_entity_poly.pdbx_seq_one_letter_code
_entity_poly.pdbx_strand_id
1 'polypeptide(L)'
;GLDIPLLIGGATTSRLHTALKIAPVYRAPVVHLKDASQNAGVAAKLMNQQGRTEFIRELAKDYQALREKHNNAVVEIVSLEEARKKKLQLF
;
A
#
# COMPACT_ATOMS: atom_id res chain seq x y z
N GLY A 1 -12.77 18.62 -3.29
CA GLY A 1 -12.27 17.24 -3.16
C GLY A 1 -13.22 16.42 -2.28
N LEU A 2 -12.87 15.17 -1.94
CA LEU A 2 -13.66 14.30 -1.02
C LEU A 2 -12.94 14.08 0.32
N ASP A 3 -13.69 14.07 1.43
CA ASP A 3 -13.19 13.89 2.81
C ASP A 3 -13.53 12.52 3.41
N ILE A 4 -14.04 11.62 2.56
CA ILE A 4 -14.47 10.28 2.97
C ILE A 4 -13.29 9.29 2.90
N PRO A 5 -13.24 8.27 3.78
CA PRO A 5 -12.24 7.22 3.66
C PRO A 5 -12.31 6.50 2.31
N LEU A 6 -11.15 6.18 1.74
CA LEU A 6 -11.00 5.42 0.50
C LEU A 6 -10.59 3.98 0.83
N LEU A 7 -11.40 3.00 0.43
CA LEU A 7 -11.11 1.57 0.59
C LEU A 7 -10.64 1.01 -0.75
N ILE A 8 -9.47 0.40 -0.78
CA ILE A 8 -8.82 -0.14 -1.98
C ILE A 8 -8.58 -1.62 -1.79
N GLY A 9 -9.02 -2.43 -2.75
CA GLY A 9 -8.78 -3.87 -2.77
C GLY A 9 -8.84 -4.41 -4.20
N GLY A 10 -8.52 -5.69 -4.36
CA GLY A 10 -8.51 -6.38 -5.66
C GLY A 10 -7.14 -6.95 -6.03
N ALA A 11 -7.12 -7.81 -7.04
CA ALA A 11 -5.97 -8.67 -7.37
C ALA A 11 -4.67 -7.90 -7.69
N THR A 12 -4.77 -6.73 -8.32
CA THR A 12 -3.62 -5.91 -8.71
C THR A 12 -3.21 -4.90 -7.64
N THR A 13 -3.98 -4.78 -6.56
CA THR A 13 -3.73 -3.82 -5.50
C THR A 13 -2.85 -4.44 -4.42
N SER A 14 -1.98 -3.62 -3.82
CA SER A 14 -1.17 -4.07 -2.70
C SER A 14 -1.06 -3.00 -1.62
N ARG A 15 -0.81 -3.45 -0.39
CA ARG A 15 -0.58 -2.58 0.75
C ARG A 15 0.61 -1.64 0.51
N LEU A 16 1.68 -2.17 -0.10
CA LEU A 16 2.89 -1.39 -0.41
C LEU A 16 2.61 -0.30 -1.46
N HIS A 17 1.95 -0.65 -2.57
CA HIS A 17 1.60 0.32 -3.60
C HIS A 17 0.67 1.42 -3.06
N THR A 18 -0.32 1.02 -2.25
CA THR A 18 -1.25 1.96 -1.60
C THR A 18 -0.48 2.94 -0.69
N ALA A 19 0.43 2.45 0.15
CA ALA A 19 1.22 3.28 1.06
C ALA A 19 2.18 4.24 0.32
N LEU A 20 2.77 3.80 -0.79
CA LEU A 20 3.77 4.57 -1.55
C LEU A 20 3.14 5.59 -2.51
N LYS A 21 2.05 5.23 -3.19
CA LYS A 21 1.57 5.96 -4.36
C LYS A 21 0.20 6.61 -4.20
N ILE A 22 -0.68 6.03 -3.38
CA ILE A 22 -2.07 6.49 -3.29
C ILE A 22 -2.30 7.29 -2.00
N ALA A 23 -1.93 6.75 -0.84
CA ALA A 23 -2.12 7.42 0.44
C ALA A 23 -1.49 8.82 0.54
N PRO A 24 -0.28 9.09 -0.01
CA PRO A 24 0.33 10.43 0.08
C PRO A 24 -0.40 11.53 -0.69
N VAL A 25 -1.22 11.16 -1.69
CA VAL A 25 -1.88 12.12 -2.59
C VAL A 25 -3.38 12.28 -2.32
N TYR A 26 -3.90 11.60 -1.29
CA TYR A 26 -5.30 11.70 -0.88
C TYR A 26 -5.40 12.23 0.56
N ARG A 27 -6.30 13.19 0.78
CA ARG A 27 -6.39 13.93 2.06
C ARG A 27 -7.05 13.16 3.20
N ALA A 28 -7.93 12.22 2.86
CA ALA A 28 -8.63 11.39 3.84
C ALA A 28 -7.93 10.02 3.98
N PRO A 29 -8.31 9.19 4.96
CA PRO A 29 -7.68 7.88 5.15
C PRO A 29 -7.82 6.99 3.92
N VAL A 30 -6.72 6.35 3.49
CA VAL A 30 -6.72 5.34 2.43
C VAL A 30 -6.39 3.99 3.06
N VAL A 31 -7.29 3.02 2.94
CA VAL A 31 -7.14 1.69 3.52
C VAL A 31 -7.04 0.65 2.42
N HIS A 32 -5.95 -0.12 2.41
CA HIS A 32 -5.83 -1.33 1.60
C HIS A 32 -6.47 -2.52 2.32
N LEU A 33 -7.30 -3.27 1.61
CA LEU A 33 -7.98 -4.47 2.09
C LEU A 33 -7.49 -5.67 1.29
N LYS A 34 -7.17 -6.76 2.00
CA LYS A 34 -6.65 -7.97 1.38
C LYS A 34 -7.74 -8.73 0.62
N ASP A 35 -8.93 -8.78 1.19
CA ASP A 35 -10.09 -9.47 0.64
C ASP A 35 -11.41 -8.85 1.15
N ALA A 36 -12.52 -9.24 0.52
CA ALA A 36 -13.83 -8.66 0.78
C ALA A 36 -14.38 -8.94 2.18
N SER A 37 -13.91 -9.99 2.86
CA SER A 37 -14.40 -10.35 4.20
C SER A 37 -14.07 -9.27 5.24
N GLN A 38 -13.02 -8.47 4.98
CA GLN A 38 -12.55 -7.42 5.87
C GLN A 38 -13.36 -6.11 5.73
N ASN A 39 -14.09 -5.94 4.63
CA ASN A 39 -14.74 -4.67 4.28
C ASN A 39 -15.70 -4.18 5.36
N ALA A 40 -16.60 -5.06 5.83
CA ALA A 40 -17.62 -4.70 6.81
C ALA A 40 -17.00 -4.29 8.16
N GLY A 41 -16.00 -5.03 8.63
CA GLY A 41 -15.30 -4.74 9.88
C GLY A 41 -14.54 -3.43 9.84
N VAL A 42 -13.85 -3.15 8.73
CA VAL A 42 -13.12 -1.88 8.55
C VAL A 42 -14.08 -0.71 8.41
N ALA A 43 -15.18 -0.86 7.66
CA ALA A 43 -16.21 0.17 7.56
C ALA A 43 -16.79 0.51 8.94
N ALA A 44 -17.12 -0.49 9.75
CA ALA A 44 -17.63 -0.27 11.11
C ALA A 44 -16.63 0.48 12.00
N LYS A 45 -15.34 0.12 11.95
CA LYS A 45 -14.27 0.83 12.68
C LYS A 45 -14.16 2.30 12.26
N LEU A 46 -14.29 2.59 10.96
CA LEU A 46 -14.22 3.96 10.42
C LEU A 46 -15.45 4.82 10.79
N MET A 47 -16.58 4.20 11.10
CA MET A 47 -17.80 4.90 11.52
C MET A 47 -17.82 5.22 13.03
N ASN A 48 -17.08 4.47 13.86
CA ASN A 48 -16.92 4.75 15.29
C ASN A 48 -15.86 5.85 15.51
N GLN A 49 -16.21 6.98 16.16
CA GLN A 49 -15.29 8.12 16.33
C GLN A 49 -14.00 7.80 17.10
N GLN A 50 -14.08 7.03 18.19
CA GLN A 50 -12.89 6.64 18.96
C GLN A 50 -12.07 5.61 18.19
N GLY A 51 -12.72 4.55 17.70
CA GLY A 51 -12.06 3.49 16.93
C GLY A 51 -11.43 4.00 15.63
N ARG A 52 -12.05 4.97 14.97
CA ARG A 52 -11.54 5.63 13.76
C ARG A 52 -10.21 6.32 14.03
N THR A 53 -10.12 7.10 15.11
CA THR A 53 -8.92 7.91 15.39
C THR A 53 -7.71 7.02 15.66
N GLU A 54 -7.90 5.98 16.47
CA GLU A 54 -6.86 4.99 16.76
C GLU A 54 -6.46 4.22 15.50
N PHE A 55 -7.43 3.71 14.75
CA PHE A 55 -7.20 2.97 13.52
C PHE A 55 -6.42 3.79 12.47
N ILE A 56 -6.76 5.06 12.29
CA ILE A 56 -6.04 5.94 11.35
C ILE A 56 -4.59 6.15 11.80
N ARG A 57 -4.35 6.31 13.11
CA ARG A 57 -3.01 6.49 13.66
C ARG A 57 -2.14 5.25 13.42
N GLU A 58 -2.67 4.06 13.70
CA GLU A 58 -2.00 2.79 13.44
C GLU A 58 -1.70 2.61 11.95
N LEU A 59 -2.70 2.87 11.10
CA LEU A 59 -2.56 2.79 9.65
C LEU A 59 -1.47 3.73 9.12
N ALA A 60 -1.42 4.96 9.63
CA ALA A 60 -0.40 5.93 9.25
C ALA A 60 1.02 5.47 9.63
N LYS A 61 1.17 4.94 10.85
CA LYS A 61 2.44 4.35 11.32
C LYS A 61 2.89 3.19 10.44
N ASP A 62 1.98 2.29 10.11
CA ASP A 62 2.28 1.14 9.26
C ASP A 62 2.69 1.55 7.85
N TYR A 63 2.00 2.55 7.27
CA TYR A 63 2.33 3.06 5.94
C TYR A 63 3.66 3.80 5.94
N GLN A 64 3.98 4.54 7.00
CA GLN A 64 5.29 5.14 7.16
C GLN A 64 6.39 4.08 7.19
N ALA A 65 6.24 3.04 8.00
CA ALA A 65 7.20 1.94 8.09
C ALA A 65 7.40 1.23 6.73
N LEU A 66 6.34 1.02 5.96
CA LEU A 66 6.43 0.46 4.60
C LEU A 66 7.20 1.35 3.64
N ARG A 67 7.00 2.68 3.71
CA ARG A 67 7.72 3.64 2.87
C ARG A 67 9.21 3.67 3.22
N GLU A 68 9.53 3.72 4.50
CA GLU A 68 10.92 3.69 4.99
C GLU A 68 11.61 2.38 4.57
N LYS A 69 10.97 1.24 4.77
CA LYS A 69 11.49 -0.07 4.34
C LYS A 69 11.77 -0.13 2.84
N HIS A 70 10.88 0.44 2.02
CA HIS A 70 11.07 0.45 0.57
C HIS A 70 12.22 1.37 0.15
N ASN A 71 12.34 2.55 0.75
CA ASN A 71 13.43 3.49 0.45
C ASN A 71 14.81 2.93 0.84
N ASN A 72 14.87 2.08 1.86
CA ASN A 72 16.11 1.41 2.28
C ASN A 72 16.42 0.15 1.47
N ALA A 73 15.55 -0.28 0.57
CA ALA A 73 15.78 -1.46 -0.25
C ALA A 73 16.76 -1.13 -1.38
N VAL A 74 17.98 -1.65 -1.27
CA VAL A 74 18.96 -1.61 -2.37
C VAL A 74 18.61 -2.74 -3.33
N VAL A 75 18.28 -2.37 -4.57
CA VAL A 75 18.12 -3.33 -5.67
C VAL A 75 19.36 -3.22 -6.53
N GLU A 76 20.09 -4.31 -6.69
CA GLU A 76 21.17 -4.37 -7.69
C GLU A 76 20.54 -4.37 -9.08
N ILE A 77 20.82 -3.33 -9.85
CA ILE A 77 20.33 -3.17 -11.21
C ILE A 77 21.51 -3.36 -12.15
N VAL A 78 21.34 -4.23 -13.14
CA VAL A 78 22.30 -4.40 -14.24
C VAL A 78 21.89 -3.57 -15.44
N SER A 79 22.84 -3.24 -16.31
CA SER A 79 22.52 -2.57 -17.57
C SER A 79 21.62 -3.46 -18.45
N LEU A 80 20.84 -2.84 -19.34
CA LEU A 80 20.01 -3.58 -20.30
C LEU A 80 20.86 -4.52 -21.19
N GLU A 81 22.06 -4.09 -21.57
CA GLU A 81 22.98 -4.93 -22.35
C GLU A 81 23.42 -6.17 -21.57
N GLU A 82 23.79 -6.00 -20.30
CA GLU A 82 24.19 -7.11 -19.44
C GLU A 82 23.03 -8.07 -19.17
N ALA A 83 21.83 -7.54 -18.90
CA ALA A 83 20.62 -8.35 -18.74
C ALA A 83 20.33 -9.20 -19.99
N ARG A 84 20.49 -8.63 -21.20
CA ARG A 84 20.32 -9.36 -22.47
C ARG A 84 21.37 -10.43 -22.68
N LYS A 85 22.63 -10.20 -22.25
CA LYS A 85 23.69 -11.22 -22.28
C LYS A 85 23.40 -12.37 -21.32
N LYS A 86 22.81 -12.07 -20.15
CA LYS A 86 22.36 -13.04 -19.13
C LYS A 86 21.01 -13.71 -19.48
N LYS A 87 20.52 -13.60 -20.72
CA LYS A 87 19.30 -14.30 -21.14
C LYS A 87 19.44 -15.80 -20.89
N LEU A 88 18.32 -16.44 -20.54
CA LEU A 88 18.28 -17.89 -20.39
C LEU A 88 18.61 -18.55 -21.74
N GLN A 89 19.71 -19.30 -21.79
CA GLN A 89 20.08 -20.08 -22.98
C GLN A 89 19.35 -21.42 -22.90
N LEU A 90 18.28 -21.53 -23.66
CA LEU A 90 17.57 -22.78 -23.87
C LEU A 90 18.04 -23.36 -25.20
N PHE A 91 18.93 -24.35 -25.09
CA PHE A 91 19.60 -25.08 -26.18
C PHE A 91 20.65 -24.28 -26.97
#